data_AF-A0A0M2REQ0-F1
#
_entry.id   AF-A0A0M2REQ0-F1
#
_cell.length_a   1.000
_cell.length_b   1.000
_cell.length_c   1.000
_cell.angle_alpha   90.00
_cell.angle_beta   90.00
_cell.angle_gamma   90.00
#
_symmetry.space_group_name_H-M   'P 1'
#
loop_
_entity.id
_entity.type
_entity.pdbx_description
1 polymer ?
#
loop_
_entity_poly.entity_id
_entity_poly.type
_entity_poly.pdbx_seq_one_letter_code
_entity_poly.pdbx_strand_id
1 'polypeptide(L)'
;MVLGPVLLGAFFVGSTMTTLDRSRATERLGLAAAAVRTSVDALCQQLRAAADAVALVTDPAARSRAADQVVARGLAGAVLITDTAGRTSHATPGGPGAPWQDCAGAAGGGVAVR
;
A
#
# COMPACT_ATOMS: atom_id res chain seq x y z
N MET A 1 58.08 -5.46 -17.73
CA MET A 1 56.78 -6.07 -18.09
C MET A 1 56.26 -6.89 -16.92
N VAL A 2 55.60 -6.27 -15.95
CA VAL A 2 54.93 -6.99 -14.83
C VAL A 2 53.65 -6.25 -14.40
N LEU A 3 53.53 -4.97 -14.74
CA LEU A 3 52.29 -4.20 -14.57
C LEU A 3 51.11 -4.76 -15.37
N GLY A 4 51.32 -5.35 -16.56
CA GLY A 4 50.24 -5.88 -17.40
C GLY A 4 49.37 -6.93 -16.69
N PRO A 5 49.96 -8.03 -16.18
CA PRO A 5 49.22 -9.05 -15.43
C PRO A 5 48.55 -8.53 -14.16
N VAL A 6 49.22 -7.66 -13.40
CA VAL A 6 48.67 -7.12 -12.15
C VAL A 6 47.47 -6.21 -12.41
N LEU A 7 47.51 -5.40 -13.48
CA LEU A 7 46.39 -4.56 -13.89
C LEU A 7 45.18 -5.38 -14.33
N LEU A 8 45.40 -6.48 -15.08
CA LEU A 8 44.33 -7.40 -15.44
C LEU A 8 43.71 -8.05 -14.20
N GLY A 9 44.54 -8.50 -13.24
CA GLY A 9 44.07 -9.05 -11.97
C GLY A 9 43.22 -8.05 -11.18
N ALA A 10 43.70 -6.81 -11.04
CA ALA A 10 42.97 -5.75 -10.33
C ALA A 10 41.63 -5.41 -11.00
N PHE A 11 41.61 -5.31 -12.33
CA PHE A 11 40.38 -5.03 -13.09
C PHE A 11 39.35 -6.17 -12.94
N PHE A 12 39.79 -7.42 -13.01
CA PHE A 12 38.93 -8.58 -12.83
C PHE A 12 38.31 -8.63 -11.42
N VAL A 13 39.11 -8.38 -10.38
CA VAL A 13 38.63 -8.34 -9.00
C VAL A 13 37.64 -7.18 -8.80
N GLY A 14 37.97 -5.98 -9.31
CA GLY A 14 37.10 -4.82 -9.19
C GLY A 14 35.74 -5.00 -9.88
N SER A 15 35.71 -5.57 -11.09
CA SER A 15 34.47 -5.88 -11.81
C SER A 15 33.62 -6.94 -11.11
N THR A 16 34.26 -7.98 -10.56
CA THR A 16 33.58 -9.02 -9.77
C THR A 16 32.97 -8.44 -8.50
N MET A 17 33.72 -7.63 -7.75
CA MET A 17 33.26 -6.99 -6.51
C MET A 17 32.08 -6.05 -6.78
N THR A 18 32.16 -5.22 -7.84
CA THR A 18 31.06 -4.33 -8.26
C THR A 18 29.78 -5.12 -8.58
N THR A 19 29.92 -6.29 -9.22
CA THR A 19 28.78 -7.16 -9.55
C THR A 19 28.14 -7.77 -8.30
N LEU A 20 28.96 -8.23 -7.34
CA LEU A 20 28.49 -8.77 -6.06
C LEU A 20 27.82 -7.69 -5.20
N ASP A 21 28.39 -6.49 -5.13
CA ASP A 21 27.80 -5.35 -4.42
C ASP A 21 26.44 -4.98 -5.01
N ARG A 22 26.34 -4.97 -6.35
CA ARG A 22 25.07 -4.73 -7.04
C ARG A 22 24.03 -5.82 -6.74
N SER A 23 24.43 -7.09 -6.77
CA SER A 23 23.55 -8.21 -6.44
C SER A 23 23.06 -8.17 -4.98
N ARG A 24 23.93 -7.83 -4.03
CA ARG A 24 23.57 -7.63 -2.62
C ARG A 24 22.62 -6.45 -2.43
N ALA A 25 22.85 -5.35 -3.15
CA ALA A 25 21.96 -4.19 -3.11
C ALA A 25 20.56 -4.53 -3.65
N THR A 26 20.46 -5.25 -4.77
CA THR A 26 19.17 -5.70 -5.32
C THR A 26 18.45 -6.67 -4.40
N GLU A 27 19.19 -7.58 -3.75
CA GLU A 27 18.62 -8.51 -2.76
C GLU A 27 18.00 -7.74 -1.58
N ARG A 28 18.75 -6.80 -0.98
CA ARG A 28 18.26 -5.98 0.14
C ARG A 28 17.07 -5.12 -0.25
N LEU A 29 17.07 -4.53 -1.45
CA LEU A 29 15.94 -3.77 -1.97
C LEU A 29 14.72 -4.68 -2.21
N GLY A 30 14.93 -5.88 -2.72
CA GLY A 30 13.88 -6.88 -2.90
C GLY A 30 13.22 -7.27 -1.58
N LEU A 31 14.03 -7.54 -0.55
CA LEU A 31 13.56 -7.84 0.81
C LEU A 31 12.82 -6.65 1.44
N ALA A 32 13.36 -5.44 1.32
CA ALA A 32 12.70 -4.23 1.83
C ALA A 32 11.37 -3.99 1.13
N ALA A 33 11.32 -4.12 -0.21
CA ALA A 33 10.10 -3.95 -0.97
C ALA A 33 9.06 -5.04 -0.63
N ALA A 34 9.49 -6.28 -0.39
CA ALA A 34 8.61 -7.34 0.09
C ALA A 34 8.04 -7.03 1.47
N ALA A 35 8.87 -6.59 2.42
CA ALA A 35 8.42 -6.20 3.75
C ALA A 35 7.42 -5.04 3.73
N VAL A 36 7.66 -4.02 2.90
CA VAL A 36 6.73 -2.91 2.71
C VAL A 36 5.41 -3.41 2.11
N ARG A 37 5.44 -4.24 1.07
CA ARG A 37 4.22 -4.83 0.49
C ARG A 37 3.42 -5.60 1.53
N THR A 38 4.06 -6.49 2.29
CA THR A 38 3.40 -7.24 3.37
C THR A 38 2.80 -6.31 4.42
N SER A 39 3.50 -5.24 4.79
CA SER A 39 2.99 -4.25 5.75
C SER A 39 1.77 -3.51 5.21
N VAL A 40 1.79 -3.08 3.94
CA VAL A 40 0.67 -2.42 3.27
C VAL A 40 -0.51 -3.39 3.12
N ASP A 41 -0.28 -4.63 2.73
CA ASP A 41 -1.31 -5.66 2.63
C ASP A 41 -2.01 -5.88 3.97
N ALA A 42 -1.24 -5.95 5.07
CA ALA A 42 -1.79 -6.08 6.41
C ALA A 42 -2.65 -4.86 6.81
N LEU A 43 -2.18 -3.64 6.54
CA LEU A 43 -2.95 -2.42 6.78
C LEU A 43 -4.24 -2.38 5.94
N CYS A 44 -4.16 -2.76 4.67
CA CYS A 44 -5.32 -2.82 3.79
C CYS A 44 -6.35 -3.86 4.26
N GLN A 45 -5.91 -5.03 4.73
CA GLN A 45 -6.81 -6.02 5.33
C GLN A 45 -7.46 -5.51 6.61
N GLN A 46 -6.71 -4.80 7.46
CA GLN A 46 -7.26 -4.19 8.68
C GLN A 46 -8.33 -3.13 8.37
N LEU A 47 -8.06 -2.25 7.39
CA LEU A 47 -9.03 -1.24 6.96
C LEU A 47 -10.27 -1.87 6.34
N ARG A 48 -10.11 -2.95 5.58
CA ARG A 48 -11.24 -3.67 4.98
C ARG A 48 -12.14 -4.31 6.04
N ALA A 49 -11.55 -4.94 7.05
CA ALA A 49 -12.31 -5.48 8.17
C ALA A 49 -13.07 -4.39 8.96
N ALA A 50 -12.46 -3.22 9.15
CA ALA A 50 -13.13 -2.08 9.78
C ALA A 50 -14.31 -1.56 8.92
N ALA A 51 -14.12 -1.46 7.61
CA ALA A 51 -15.17 -1.07 6.67
C ALA A 51 -16.33 -2.08 6.66
N ASP A 52 -16.04 -3.38 6.63
CA ASP A 52 -17.05 -4.44 6.66
C ASP A 52 -17.86 -4.40 7.96
N ALA A 53 -17.22 -4.11 9.10
CA ALA A 53 -17.92 -3.94 10.37
C ALA A 53 -18.92 -2.77 10.36
N VAL A 54 -18.58 -1.65 9.70
CA VAL A 54 -19.50 -0.52 9.51
C VAL A 54 -20.59 -0.87 8.50
N ALA A 55 -20.25 -1.55 7.41
CA ALA A 55 -21.19 -1.94 6.37
C ALA A 55 -22.29 -2.89 6.86
N LEU A 56 -21.97 -3.78 7.81
CA LEU A 56 -22.93 -4.69 8.44
C LEU A 56 -23.97 -3.99 9.31
N VAL A 57 -23.75 -2.74 9.73
CA VAL A 57 -24.74 -1.97 10.50
C VAL A 57 -25.87 -1.56 9.56
N THR A 58 -27.10 -2.05 9.79
CA THR A 58 -28.25 -1.84 8.89
C THR A 58 -28.95 -0.50 9.11
N ASP A 59 -29.07 -0.06 10.37
CA ASP A 59 -29.66 1.24 10.72
C ASP A 59 -28.72 2.40 10.28
N PRO A 60 -29.18 3.34 9.43
CA PRO A 60 -28.35 4.46 8.96
C PRO A 60 -27.79 5.34 10.09
N ALA A 61 -28.57 5.59 11.15
CA ALA A 61 -28.14 6.45 12.25
C ALA A 61 -27.17 5.75 13.21
N ALA A 62 -27.26 4.43 13.37
CA ALA A 62 -26.25 3.63 14.04
C ALA A 62 -24.98 3.50 13.18
N ARG A 63 -25.12 3.43 11.84
CA ARG A 63 -23.98 3.29 10.92
C ARG A 63 -23.06 4.51 10.94
N SER A 64 -23.61 5.72 10.94
CA SER A 64 -22.81 6.95 11.09
C SER A 64 -22.07 6.98 12.42
N ARG A 65 -22.75 6.65 13.53
CA ARG A 65 -22.11 6.55 14.85
C ARG A 65 -21.01 5.48 14.90
N ALA A 66 -21.20 4.36 14.21
CA ALA A 66 -20.18 3.32 14.09
C ALA A 66 -18.96 3.83 13.31
N ALA A 67 -19.17 4.59 12.23
CA ALA A 67 -18.11 5.23 11.47
C ALA A 67 -17.31 6.23 12.33
N ASP A 68 -17.97 7.10 13.09
CA ASP A 68 -17.32 8.00 14.03
C ASP A 68 -16.50 7.23 15.08
N GLN A 69 -17.02 6.11 15.57
CA GLN A 69 -16.35 5.28 16.56
C GLN A 69 -15.11 4.56 16.01
N VAL A 70 -15.10 4.16 14.74
CA VAL A 70 -13.92 3.59 14.06
C VAL A 70 -12.79 4.63 14.04
N VAL A 71 -13.10 5.89 13.74
CA VAL A 71 -12.13 6.99 13.76
C VAL A 71 -11.68 7.32 15.18
N ALA A 72 -12.61 7.44 16.14
CA ALA A 72 -12.30 7.74 17.53
C ALA A 72 -11.39 6.69 18.19
N ARG A 73 -11.48 5.43 17.75
CA ARG A 73 -10.62 4.32 18.20
C ARG A 73 -9.28 4.23 17.47
N GLY A 74 -9.03 5.12 16.50
CA GLY A 74 -7.80 5.12 15.69
C GLY A 74 -7.70 3.95 14.71
N LEU A 75 -8.82 3.31 14.37
CA LEU A 75 -8.85 2.19 13.42
C LEU A 75 -8.80 2.67 11.96
N ALA A 76 -9.24 3.89 11.70
CA ALA A 76 -9.12 4.57 10.42
C ALA A 76 -8.92 6.08 10.64
N GLY A 77 -8.28 6.76 9.68
CA GLY A 77 -8.15 8.22 9.71
C GLY A 77 -9.47 8.94 9.38
N ALA A 78 -10.29 8.34 8.52
CA ALA A 78 -11.65 8.81 8.20
C ALA A 78 -12.47 7.68 7.58
N VAL A 79 -13.80 7.86 7.58
CA VAL A 79 -14.77 6.97 6.96
C VAL A 79 -15.69 7.78 6.05
N LEU A 80 -15.87 7.27 4.83
CA LEU A 80 -16.82 7.78 3.85
C LEU A 80 -17.87 6.70 3.59
N ILE A 81 -19.15 7.03 3.78
CA ILE A 81 -20.26 6.12 3.49
C ILE A 81 -20.98 6.61 2.25
N THR A 82 -20.89 5.85 1.17
CA THR A 82 -21.63 6.10 -0.06
C THR A 82 -22.84 5.17 -0.17
N ASP A 83 -23.94 5.68 -0.71
CA ASP A 83 -25.08 4.86 -1.09
C ASP A 83 -24.78 4.05 -2.37
N THR A 84 -25.71 3.19 -2.78
CA THR A 84 -25.59 2.37 -3.99
C THR A 84 -25.58 3.19 -5.29
N ALA A 85 -25.99 4.46 -5.25
CA ALA A 85 -25.89 5.40 -6.35
C ALA A 85 -24.56 6.19 -6.36
N GLY A 86 -23.65 5.89 -5.43
CA GLY A 86 -22.35 6.56 -5.29
C GLY A 86 -22.42 7.93 -4.61
N ARG A 87 -23.57 8.32 -4.05
CA ARG A 87 -23.70 9.58 -3.32
C ARG A 87 -23.23 9.42 -1.89
N THR A 88 -22.45 10.37 -1.40
CA THR A 88 -22.02 10.40 0.00
C THR A 88 -23.21 10.65 0.92
N SER A 89 -23.50 9.67 1.76
CA SER A 89 -24.53 9.75 2.82
C SER A 89 -23.95 10.23 4.15
N HIS A 90 -22.66 9.97 4.40
CA HIS A 90 -21.97 10.41 5.60
C HIS A 90 -20.45 10.45 5.36
N ALA A 91 -19.77 11.41 5.98
CA ALA A 91 -18.33 11.55 5.98
C ALA A 91 -17.86 12.04 7.35
N THR A 92 -16.86 11.38 7.92
CA THR A 92 -16.22 11.84 9.15
C THR A 92 -15.27 13.02 8.84
N PRO A 93 -15.06 13.95 9.78
CA PRO A 93 -14.10 15.04 9.59
C PRO A 93 -12.66 14.53 9.51
N GLY A 94 -11.78 15.30 8.85
CA GLY A 94 -10.32 15.05 8.85
C GLY A 94 -9.82 14.00 7.87
N GLY A 95 -10.63 13.61 6.88
CA GLY A 95 -10.20 12.67 5.84
C GLY A 95 -9.04 13.19 4.97
N PRO A 96 -8.18 12.28 4.47
CA PRO A 96 -7.07 12.67 3.60
C PRO A 96 -7.59 13.31 2.31
N GLY A 97 -6.85 14.30 1.79
CA GLY A 97 -7.14 14.90 0.48
C GLY A 97 -6.97 13.88 -0.65
N ALA A 98 -7.86 13.89 -1.62
CA ALA A 98 -7.75 13.05 -2.82
C ALA A 98 -6.55 13.49 -3.69
N PRO A 99 -5.93 12.59 -4.47
CA PRO A 99 -6.32 11.21 -4.74
C PRO A 99 -5.74 10.18 -3.76
N TRP A 100 -6.58 9.26 -3.27
CA TRP A 100 -6.16 8.08 -2.52
C TRP A 100 -6.13 6.82 -3.39
N GLN A 101 -5.37 5.82 -2.96
CA GLN A 101 -5.31 4.51 -3.62
C GLN A 101 -6.30 3.54 -2.97
N ASP A 102 -6.94 2.71 -3.79
CA ASP A 102 -7.83 1.66 -3.30
C ASP A 102 -7.02 0.42 -2.88
N CYS A 103 -7.27 -0.07 -1.66
CA CYS A 103 -6.73 -1.32 -1.13
C CYS A 103 -7.22 -2.57 -1.89
N ALA A 104 -8.28 -2.46 -2.70
CA ALA A 104 -8.67 -3.49 -3.66
C ALA A 104 -7.76 -3.57 -4.90
N GLY A 105 -6.81 -2.63 -5.04
CA GLY A 105 -5.99 -2.45 -6.23
C GLY A 105 -6.71 -1.62 -7.29
N ALA A 106 -5.95 -1.03 -8.22
CA ALA A 106 -6.53 -0.31 -9.36
C ALA A 106 -7.38 -1.28 -10.21
N ALA A 107 -8.70 -1.21 -10.10
CA ALA A 107 -9.59 -1.57 -11.19
C ALA A 107 -9.49 -0.49 -12.29
N GLY A 108 -8.30 -0.34 -12.87
CA GLY A 108 -8.00 0.58 -13.96
C GLY A 108 -8.43 0.01 -15.32
N GLY A 109 -9.70 -0.33 -15.45
CA GLY A 109 -10.27 -0.88 -16.69
C GLY A 109 -11.78 -0.93 -16.59
N GLY A 110 -12.41 0.22 -16.82
CA GLY A 110 -13.86 0.37 -16.77
C GLY A 110 -14.59 -0.70 -17.58
N VAL A 111 -15.74 -1.09 -17.03
CA VAL A 111 -16.81 -1.80 -17.73
C VAL A 111 -17.08 -1.10 -19.06
N ALA A 112 -16.69 -1.73 -20.17
CA ALA A 112 -17.27 -1.45 -21.46
C ALA A 112 -18.69 -2.06 -21.46
N VAL A 113 -19.70 -1.23 -21.23
CA VAL A 113 -21.09 -1.59 -21.52
C VAL A 113 -21.18 -1.81 -23.02
N ARG A 114 -21.55 -3.02 -23.42
CA ARG A 114 -21.91 -3.36 -24.79
C ARG A 114 -23.41 -3.62 -24.85
#